data_AF-A0A1R2BF46-F1
#
_entry.id   AF-A0A1R2BF46-F1
#
_cell.length_a   1.000
_cell.length_b   1.000
_cell.length_c   1.000
_cell.angle_alpha   90.00
_cell.angle_beta   90.00
_cell.angle_gamma   90.00
#
_symmetry.space_group_name_H-M   'P 1'
#
loop_
_entity.id
_entity.type
_entity.pdbx_description
1 polymer ?
#
loop_
_entity_poly.entity_id
_entity_poly.type
_entity_poly.pdbx_seq_one_letter_code
_entity_poly.pdbx_strand_id
1 'polypeptide(L)'
;MNNDLCPLQELFAGDELPIEFILSYLHKRNSPGIQAFLVNKLYNTTIQDISFCFPQLLAMAWQREDYGAYSRFFIDIAKKNYVLGVKMYWTIQAEMQKRASNKKIESISHDLEKVIVQGHNPLFSQEIPCDIKDFNTIKAEYFTEQFKLAHTMVKISILLIRETLDKDTTLKAYITHLDTWLKDTRFWYSRKNSEYVKQLFRGIVLPLDLNETIDQIVRIPSEEAKCFKTKARVPYKIILETVSMTEKDPISLDDQVIENPPNDYLDNLSVDSDSIIDKESVRFEGIEEYVNRNFEDDKGVFNPVIDIENIANDPWGERWKETKIRIKQTSPFGFYNTWNAKAYIIKGHDDLRQELLAMQIIKKSKEILDQGNVGVYLRPYEIMIVSDNSGIIECVPDAVSLHTIKKHNNALPQFFINYWGSKFEEAQKNFVESMAGYSLMCYILNLKDRHNGNILLDSDGHIIHIDFGFFLTNSPGKLNMESAPFKLTREMIELMGGYGGEMFNYFKILFYQGFLILRKYAGELTLLIEMMLPGDNLPCFYDPNRAVKDFKARFCLDLSDEQCLRCVEDLIKVAAENWRTQQYDMFQWITNDILY
;
A
#
# COMPACT_ATOMS: atom_id res chain seq x y z
N MET A 1 7.51 -42.15 -16.36
CA MET A 1 8.35 -41.13 -17.00
C MET A 1 7.81 -40.89 -18.41
N ASN A 2 7.70 -39.61 -18.79
CA ASN A 2 7.59 -39.07 -20.16
C ASN A 2 6.36 -39.42 -21.01
N ASN A 3 5.21 -38.78 -20.74
CA ASN A 3 4.22 -38.50 -21.81
C ASN A 3 3.47 -37.16 -21.65
N ASP A 4 3.49 -36.52 -20.47
CA ASP A 4 2.87 -35.18 -20.29
C ASP A 4 3.78 -34.01 -20.72
N LEU A 5 5.07 -34.24 -20.97
CA LEU A 5 6.02 -33.18 -21.33
C LEU A 5 5.93 -32.75 -22.80
N CYS A 6 5.56 -33.65 -23.72
CA CYS A 6 5.61 -33.40 -25.17
C CYS A 6 4.65 -32.29 -25.64
N PRO A 7 3.36 -32.27 -25.22
CA PRO A 7 2.43 -31.22 -25.65
C PRO A 7 2.69 -29.86 -24.97
N LEU A 8 3.25 -29.87 -23.75
CA LEU A 8 3.66 -28.66 -23.04
C LEU A 8 4.92 -28.05 -23.66
N GLN A 9 5.88 -28.86 -24.10
CA GLN A 9 7.07 -28.34 -24.77
C GLN A 9 6.73 -27.63 -26.10
N GLU A 10 5.76 -28.14 -26.85
CA GLU A 10 5.25 -27.48 -28.07
C GLU A 10 4.47 -26.20 -27.78
N LEU A 11 3.62 -26.19 -26.75
CA LEU A 11 2.86 -25.00 -26.32
C LEU A 11 3.76 -23.90 -25.73
N PHE A 12 4.89 -24.28 -25.14
CA PHE A 12 5.86 -23.38 -24.50
C PHE A 12 7.15 -23.21 -25.34
N ALA A 13 7.10 -23.57 -26.62
CA ALA A 13 8.22 -23.45 -27.56
C ALA A 13 8.55 -21.99 -27.92
N GLY A 14 7.63 -21.06 -27.67
CA GLY A 14 7.87 -19.62 -27.79
C GLY A 14 8.77 -19.08 -26.68
N ASP A 15 9.62 -18.12 -27.01
CA ASP A 15 10.51 -17.45 -26.06
C ASP A 15 9.79 -16.43 -25.16
N GLU A 16 8.64 -15.90 -25.63
CA GLU A 16 7.83 -14.93 -24.91
C GLU A 16 6.44 -15.51 -24.59
N LEU A 17 6.21 -15.78 -23.30
CA LEU A 17 4.89 -16.14 -22.78
C LEU A 17 4.46 -15.08 -21.77
N PRO A 18 3.18 -14.64 -21.79
CA PRO A 18 2.66 -13.74 -20.76
C PRO A 18 2.85 -14.35 -19.36
N ILE A 19 3.25 -13.52 -18.40
CA ILE A 19 3.52 -13.98 -17.03
C ILE A 19 2.27 -14.60 -16.40
N GLU A 20 1.08 -14.11 -16.72
CA GLU A 20 -0.21 -14.63 -16.24
C GLU A 20 -0.42 -16.09 -16.67
N PHE A 21 0.04 -16.43 -17.87
CA PHE A 21 -0.02 -17.80 -18.39
C PHE A 21 0.93 -18.70 -17.60
N ILE A 22 2.17 -18.26 -17.37
CA ILE A 22 3.15 -18.99 -16.56
C ILE A 22 2.60 -19.22 -15.15
N LEU A 23 2.11 -18.15 -14.49
CA LEU A 23 1.52 -18.19 -13.15
C LEU A 23 0.31 -19.13 -13.08
N SER A 24 -0.59 -19.11 -14.08
CA SER A 24 -1.74 -20.02 -14.08
C SER A 24 -1.33 -21.48 -14.12
N TYR A 25 -0.31 -21.83 -14.91
CA TYR A 25 0.18 -23.21 -14.98
C TYR A 25 1.00 -23.59 -13.76
N LEU A 26 1.77 -22.65 -13.20
CA LEU A 26 2.47 -22.83 -11.93
C LEU A 26 1.49 -23.14 -10.80
N HIS A 27 0.33 -22.49 -10.77
CA HIS A 27 -0.71 -22.77 -9.79
C HIS A 27 -1.35 -24.15 -10.01
N LYS A 28 -1.76 -24.47 -11.24
CA LYS A 28 -2.56 -25.67 -11.58
C LYS A 28 -1.79 -26.99 -11.65
N ARG A 29 -0.47 -26.97 -11.88
CA ARG A 29 0.34 -28.18 -12.12
C ARG A 29 1.22 -28.48 -10.91
N ASN A 30 1.25 -29.73 -10.45
CA ASN A 30 2.06 -30.10 -9.27
C ASN A 30 3.34 -30.89 -9.61
N SER A 31 3.56 -31.25 -10.88
CA SER A 31 4.72 -32.06 -11.28
C SER A 31 6.03 -31.27 -11.11
N PRO A 32 7.02 -31.78 -10.34
CA PRO A 32 8.28 -31.07 -10.09
C PRO A 32 9.03 -30.65 -11.36
N GLY A 33 9.05 -31.51 -12.38
CA GLY A 33 9.70 -31.20 -13.66
C GLY A 33 9.02 -30.06 -14.42
N ILE A 34 7.67 -30.02 -14.40
CA ILE A 34 6.90 -28.94 -15.02
C ILE A 34 7.09 -27.64 -14.23
N GLN A 35 7.06 -27.71 -12.90
CA GLN A 35 7.31 -26.57 -12.02
C GLN A 35 8.68 -25.94 -12.28
N ALA A 36 9.75 -26.75 -12.31
CA ALA A 36 11.09 -26.27 -12.59
C ALA A 36 11.20 -25.62 -13.99
N PHE A 37 10.57 -26.22 -15.01
CA PHE A 37 10.51 -25.65 -16.35
C PHE A 37 9.82 -24.27 -16.38
N LEU A 38 8.66 -24.16 -15.72
CA LEU A 38 7.89 -22.91 -15.68
C LEU A 38 8.58 -21.82 -14.87
N VAL A 39 9.19 -22.16 -13.73
CA VAL A 39 10.02 -21.21 -12.96
C VAL A 39 11.19 -20.70 -13.80
N ASN A 40 11.82 -21.55 -14.62
CA ASN A 40 12.88 -21.10 -15.52
C ASN A 40 12.40 -20.10 -16.57
N LYS A 41 11.13 -20.17 -17.01
CA LYS A 41 10.55 -19.18 -17.94
C LYS A 41 10.37 -17.81 -17.28
N LEU A 42 10.26 -17.72 -15.94
CA LEU A 42 10.20 -16.44 -15.23
C LEU A 42 11.49 -15.62 -15.35
N TYR A 43 12.63 -16.20 -15.75
CA TYR A 43 13.83 -15.41 -16.02
C TYR A 43 13.70 -14.47 -17.23
N ASN A 44 12.71 -14.70 -18.10
CA ASN A 44 12.42 -13.88 -19.27
C ASN A 44 11.43 -12.73 -18.97
N THR A 45 10.89 -12.66 -17.74
CA THR A 45 9.93 -11.60 -17.35
C THR A 45 10.65 -10.39 -16.74
N THR A 46 10.00 -9.23 -16.74
CA THR A 46 10.58 -8.00 -16.17
C THR A 46 10.71 -8.09 -14.65
N ILE A 47 11.63 -7.30 -14.07
CA ILE A 47 11.82 -7.23 -12.61
C ILE A 47 10.57 -6.65 -11.93
N GLN A 48 9.90 -5.71 -12.59
CA GLN A 48 8.66 -5.10 -12.14
C GLN A 48 7.54 -6.13 -12.04
N ASP A 49 7.37 -6.99 -13.05
CA ASP A 49 6.36 -8.06 -13.03
C ASP A 49 6.67 -9.11 -11.96
N ILE A 50 7.94 -9.47 -11.78
CA ILE A 50 8.37 -10.40 -10.72
C ILE A 50 8.09 -9.80 -9.35
N SER A 51 8.41 -8.53 -9.13
CA SER A 51 8.07 -7.87 -7.87
C SER A 51 6.58 -7.77 -7.66
N PHE A 52 5.81 -7.53 -8.72
CA PHE A 52 4.37 -7.44 -8.64
C PHE A 52 3.79 -8.77 -8.19
N CYS A 53 4.20 -9.91 -8.74
CA CYS A 53 3.65 -11.23 -8.39
C CYS A 53 4.45 -11.99 -7.31
N PHE A 54 5.46 -11.39 -6.69
CA PHE A 54 6.31 -12.05 -5.71
C PHE A 54 5.52 -12.65 -4.52
N PRO A 55 4.54 -11.96 -3.90
CA PRO A 55 3.73 -12.57 -2.85
C PRO A 55 3.06 -13.88 -3.27
N GLN A 56 2.54 -13.94 -4.50
CA GLN A 56 1.92 -15.13 -5.08
C GLN A 56 2.94 -16.23 -5.38
N LEU A 57 4.11 -15.87 -5.94
CA LEU A 57 5.20 -16.83 -6.17
C LEU A 57 5.69 -17.44 -4.86
N LEU A 58 5.83 -16.64 -3.81
CA LEU A 58 6.21 -17.10 -2.48
C LEU A 58 5.15 -18.03 -1.88
N ALA A 59 3.87 -17.63 -1.94
CA ALA A 59 2.75 -18.44 -1.46
C ALA A 59 2.68 -19.81 -2.17
N MET A 60 2.92 -19.85 -3.48
CA MET A 60 2.99 -21.11 -4.24
C MET A 60 4.22 -21.93 -3.88
N ALA A 61 5.42 -21.32 -3.85
CA ALA A 61 6.68 -22.00 -3.54
C ALA A 61 6.60 -22.75 -2.19
N TRP A 62 5.94 -22.12 -1.21
CA TRP A 62 5.74 -22.67 0.12
C TRP A 62 5.00 -24.00 0.16
N GLN A 63 4.02 -24.15 -0.71
CA GLN A 63 3.15 -25.32 -0.77
C GLN A 63 3.77 -26.48 -1.57
N ARG A 64 4.90 -26.25 -2.24
CA ARG A 64 5.54 -27.29 -3.06
C ARG A 64 6.45 -28.19 -2.23
N GLU A 65 6.41 -29.49 -2.56
CA GLU A 65 7.37 -30.45 -2.01
C GLU A 65 8.79 -30.12 -2.49
N ASP A 66 8.96 -30.02 -3.81
CA ASP A 66 10.17 -29.54 -4.48
C ASP A 66 10.09 -28.04 -4.77
N TYR A 67 10.83 -27.26 -3.99
CA TYR A 67 10.93 -25.80 -4.09
C TYR A 67 12.31 -25.35 -4.62
N GLY A 68 13.17 -26.28 -5.03
CA GLY A 68 14.57 -25.98 -5.39
C GLY A 68 14.70 -25.07 -6.60
N ALA A 69 13.74 -25.10 -7.53
CA ALA A 69 13.67 -24.14 -8.63
C ALA A 69 13.30 -22.73 -8.15
N TYR A 70 12.29 -22.60 -7.29
CA TYR A 70 11.86 -21.32 -6.71
C TYR A 70 12.98 -20.69 -5.87
N SER A 71 13.62 -21.45 -5.01
CA SER A 71 14.73 -20.96 -4.17
C SER A 71 15.85 -20.39 -5.06
N ARG A 72 16.33 -21.16 -6.05
CA ARG A 72 17.36 -20.68 -6.99
C ARG A 72 16.93 -19.42 -7.73
N PHE A 73 15.68 -19.38 -8.20
CA PHE A 73 15.13 -18.21 -8.87
C PHE A 73 15.13 -16.96 -7.96
N PHE A 74 14.60 -17.04 -6.74
CA PHE A 74 14.58 -15.91 -5.81
C PHE A 74 16.00 -15.41 -5.50
N ILE A 75 16.93 -16.33 -5.28
CA ILE A 75 18.34 -16.00 -5.05
C ILE A 75 18.97 -15.29 -6.26
N ASP A 76 18.73 -15.77 -7.47
CA ASP A 76 19.31 -15.17 -8.67
C ASP A 76 18.68 -13.81 -8.99
N ILE A 77 17.39 -13.62 -8.72
CA ILE A 77 16.74 -12.31 -8.84
C ILE A 77 17.30 -11.33 -7.80
N ALA A 78 17.49 -11.75 -6.55
CA ALA A 78 18.09 -10.91 -5.52
C ALA A 78 19.54 -10.49 -5.85
N LYS A 79 20.32 -11.32 -6.55
CA LYS A 79 21.64 -10.95 -7.08
C LYS A 79 21.54 -9.88 -8.17
N LYS A 80 20.54 -10.00 -9.05
CA LYS A 80 20.32 -9.05 -10.16
C LYS A 80 19.81 -7.69 -9.68
N ASN A 81 18.97 -7.67 -8.65
CA ASN A 81 18.37 -6.45 -8.12
C ASN A 81 18.35 -6.47 -6.58
N TYR A 82 19.17 -5.59 -5.98
CA TYR A 82 19.28 -5.47 -4.52
C TYR A 82 17.97 -5.14 -3.84
N VAL A 83 17.27 -4.12 -4.35
CA VAL A 83 16.08 -3.55 -3.73
C VAL A 83 14.97 -4.60 -3.68
N LEU A 84 14.79 -5.34 -4.78
CA LEU A 84 13.89 -6.48 -4.82
C LEU A 84 14.35 -7.59 -3.88
N GLY A 85 15.65 -7.89 -3.78
CA GLY A 85 16.19 -8.85 -2.80
C GLY A 85 15.81 -8.51 -1.35
N VAL A 86 15.97 -7.24 -0.95
CA VAL A 86 15.55 -6.76 0.38
C VAL A 86 14.04 -6.85 0.55
N LYS A 87 13.25 -6.45 -0.46
CA LYS A 87 11.78 -6.58 -0.46
C LYS A 87 11.33 -8.03 -0.26
N MET A 88 11.99 -8.96 -0.97
CA MET A 88 11.73 -10.40 -0.86
C MET A 88 12.05 -10.90 0.55
N TYR A 89 13.20 -10.52 1.10
CA TYR A 89 13.62 -10.92 2.44
C TYR A 89 12.62 -10.44 3.51
N TRP A 90 12.20 -9.18 3.51
CA TRP A 90 11.23 -8.68 4.52
C TRP A 90 9.84 -9.27 4.38
N THR A 91 9.37 -9.48 3.15
CA THR A 91 8.10 -10.20 2.91
C THR A 91 8.17 -11.62 3.45
N ILE A 92 9.29 -12.31 3.26
CA ILE A 92 9.52 -13.66 3.79
C ILE A 92 9.56 -13.66 5.32
N GLN A 93 10.26 -12.71 5.94
CA GLN A 93 10.33 -12.57 7.40
C GLN A 93 8.94 -12.36 8.03
N ALA A 94 8.10 -11.52 7.42
CA ALA A 94 6.73 -11.29 7.86
C ALA A 94 5.84 -12.54 7.79
N GLU A 95 6.06 -13.43 6.82
CA GLU A 95 5.36 -14.71 6.73
C GLU A 95 5.84 -15.72 7.79
N MET A 96 7.14 -15.71 8.13
CA MET A 96 7.72 -16.62 9.11
C MET A 96 7.20 -16.38 10.55
N GLN A 97 6.97 -15.12 10.94
CA GLN A 97 6.56 -14.77 12.30
C GLN A 97 5.18 -15.32 12.71
N LYS A 98 4.25 -15.53 11.77
CA LYS A 98 2.90 -16.05 12.05
C LYS A 98 2.74 -17.55 11.91
N ARG A 99 3.76 -18.29 11.49
CA ARG A 99 3.64 -19.72 11.16
C ARG A 99 4.63 -20.55 11.98
N ALA A 100 4.28 -21.82 12.22
CA ALA A 100 5.19 -22.77 12.84
C ALA A 100 6.49 -22.88 12.00
N SER A 101 7.63 -23.01 12.68
CA SER A 101 8.95 -23.16 12.05
C SER A 101 8.90 -24.16 10.89
N ASN A 102 9.20 -23.68 9.69
CA ASN A 102 9.38 -24.53 8.53
C ASN A 102 10.73 -24.21 7.89
N LYS A 103 11.59 -25.23 8.00
CA LYS A 103 13.01 -25.24 7.61
C LYS A 103 13.24 -24.80 6.16
N LYS A 104 12.23 -24.93 5.28
CA LYS A 104 12.32 -24.50 3.88
C LYS A 104 12.46 -22.97 3.76
N ILE A 105 11.64 -22.17 4.48
CA ILE A 105 11.83 -20.71 4.44
C ILE A 105 13.07 -20.32 5.19
N GLU A 106 13.31 -20.92 6.36
CA GLU A 106 14.50 -20.57 7.13
C GLU A 106 15.76 -20.67 6.27
N SER A 107 15.83 -21.71 5.42
CA SER A 107 16.87 -21.84 4.39
C SER A 107 16.82 -20.72 3.34
N ILE A 108 15.68 -20.47 2.68
CA ILE A 108 15.56 -19.43 1.64
C ILE A 108 15.90 -18.04 2.20
N SER A 109 15.39 -17.71 3.38
CA SER A 109 15.64 -16.48 4.08
C SER A 109 17.12 -16.32 4.41
N HIS A 110 17.75 -17.37 4.93
CA HIS A 110 19.19 -17.36 5.22
C HIS A 110 20.01 -17.19 3.93
N ASP A 111 19.64 -17.87 2.86
CA ASP A 111 20.31 -17.76 1.56
C ASP A 111 20.12 -16.36 0.94
N LEU A 112 18.94 -15.75 1.08
CA LEU A 112 18.67 -14.38 0.65
C LEU A 112 19.50 -13.37 1.44
N GLU A 113 19.53 -13.48 2.77
CA GLU A 113 20.35 -12.63 3.63
C GLU A 113 21.83 -12.72 3.23
N LYS A 114 22.33 -13.95 3.03
CA LYS A 114 23.68 -14.20 2.55
C LYS A 114 23.95 -13.53 1.21
N VAL A 115 23.00 -13.57 0.27
CA VAL A 115 23.14 -12.93 -1.05
C VAL A 115 23.08 -11.41 -0.96
N ILE A 116 22.24 -10.86 -0.11
CA ILE A 116 22.14 -9.42 0.13
C ILE A 116 23.46 -8.89 0.73
N VAL A 117 24.02 -9.61 1.69
CA VAL A 117 25.23 -9.19 2.42
C VAL A 117 26.53 -9.53 1.67
N GLN A 118 26.63 -10.72 1.07
CA GLN A 118 27.88 -11.24 0.50
C GLN A 118 27.85 -11.30 -1.03
N GLY A 119 26.69 -11.13 -1.66
CA GLY A 119 26.54 -11.22 -3.10
C GLY A 119 27.15 -10.05 -3.85
N HIS A 120 27.54 -10.31 -5.10
CA HIS A 120 27.92 -9.25 -6.04
C HIS A 120 26.65 -8.55 -6.49
N ASN A 121 26.55 -7.23 -6.29
CA ASN A 121 25.36 -6.45 -6.59
C ASN A 121 25.76 -5.14 -7.28
N PRO A 122 25.01 -4.67 -8.29
CA PRO A 122 25.22 -3.36 -8.90
C PRO A 122 25.24 -2.20 -7.90
N LEU A 123 24.45 -2.26 -6.82
CA LEU A 123 24.47 -1.26 -5.72
C LEU A 123 25.86 -1.13 -5.07
N PHE A 124 26.66 -2.17 -5.20
CA PHE A 124 27.95 -2.34 -4.59
C PHE A 124 29.05 -2.57 -5.66
N SER A 125 28.90 -2.10 -6.90
CA SER A 125 29.94 -2.34 -7.92
C SER A 125 31.28 -1.69 -7.56
N GLN A 126 32.36 -2.49 -7.61
CA GLN A 126 33.71 -2.22 -7.10
C GLN A 126 34.57 -1.31 -8.02
N GLU A 127 34.02 -0.27 -8.64
CA GLU A 127 34.85 0.66 -9.44
C GLU A 127 35.73 1.58 -8.58
N ILE A 128 35.64 1.47 -7.26
CA ILE A 128 36.39 2.26 -6.29
C ILE A 128 37.27 1.30 -5.47
N PRO A 129 38.60 1.53 -5.39
CA PRO A 129 39.50 0.64 -4.66
C PRO A 129 39.12 0.54 -3.17
N CYS A 130 38.93 -0.68 -2.67
CA CYS A 130 38.88 -0.99 -1.23
C CYS A 130 39.63 -2.29 -0.96
N ASP A 131 40.24 -2.43 0.22
CA ASP A 131 40.79 -3.70 0.66
C ASP A 131 39.64 -4.72 0.82
N ILE A 132 39.71 -5.80 0.05
CA ILE A 132 38.62 -6.78 -0.17
C ILE A 132 38.06 -7.39 1.13
N LYS A 133 38.83 -7.37 2.23
CA LYS A 133 38.40 -7.89 3.55
C LYS A 133 37.34 -7.03 4.25
N ASP A 134 37.28 -5.72 3.98
CA ASP A 134 36.30 -4.81 4.60
C ASP A 134 34.96 -4.79 3.87
N PHE A 135 34.94 -5.24 2.62
CA PHE A 135 33.80 -5.04 1.73
C PHE A 135 32.52 -5.80 2.16
N ASN A 136 32.65 -7.05 2.58
CA ASN A 136 31.51 -7.84 3.08
C ASN A 136 31.03 -7.36 4.45
N THR A 137 31.96 -6.92 5.30
CA THR A 137 31.65 -6.34 6.62
C THR A 137 30.83 -5.06 6.44
N ILE A 138 31.26 -4.17 5.54
CA ILE A 138 30.57 -2.92 5.21
C ILE A 138 29.14 -3.17 4.68
N LYS A 139 28.94 -4.20 3.84
CA LYS A 139 27.59 -4.56 3.36
C LYS A 139 26.70 -5.11 4.48
N ALA A 140 27.26 -5.96 5.35
CA ALA A 140 26.53 -6.50 6.49
C ALA A 140 26.08 -5.37 7.43
N GLU A 141 26.97 -4.43 7.67
CA GLU A 141 26.69 -3.23 8.45
C GLU A 141 25.62 -2.37 7.76
N TYR A 142 25.74 -2.10 6.45
CA TYR A 142 24.72 -1.34 5.71
C TYR A 142 23.33 -1.98 5.80
N PHE A 143 23.25 -3.31 5.60
CA PHE A 143 22.00 -4.06 5.72
C PHE A 143 21.43 -4.01 7.15
N THR A 144 22.30 -4.03 8.16
CA THR A 144 21.89 -3.86 9.57
C THR A 144 21.28 -2.47 9.80
N GLU A 145 21.89 -1.41 9.28
CA GLU A 145 21.39 -0.04 9.43
C GLU A 145 20.08 0.16 8.64
N GLN A 146 19.90 -0.46 7.48
CA GLN A 146 18.61 -0.50 6.77
C GLN A 146 17.50 -1.12 7.62
N PHE A 147 17.78 -2.26 8.24
CA PHE A 147 16.85 -2.94 9.13
C PHE A 147 16.49 -2.04 10.33
N LYS A 148 17.49 -1.46 11.00
CA LYS A 148 17.28 -0.52 12.13
C LYS A 148 16.38 0.66 11.75
N LEU A 149 16.61 1.30 10.60
CA LEU A 149 15.80 2.42 10.14
C LEU A 149 14.33 2.02 9.96
N ALA A 150 14.05 0.96 9.20
CA ALA A 150 12.68 0.52 8.92
C ALA A 150 11.95 0.08 10.19
N HIS A 151 12.59 -0.75 11.01
CA HIS A 151 11.99 -1.25 12.25
C HIS A 151 11.78 -0.15 13.29
N THR A 152 12.66 0.86 13.36
CA THR A 152 12.46 1.99 14.26
C THR A 152 11.23 2.79 13.87
N MET A 153 11.02 3.08 12.58
CA MET A 153 9.84 3.83 12.14
C MET A 153 8.55 3.13 12.59
N VAL A 154 8.39 1.84 12.30
CA VAL A 154 7.18 1.11 12.72
C VAL A 154 7.06 1.03 14.25
N LYS A 155 8.17 0.94 14.97
CA LYS A 155 8.22 0.92 16.44
C LYS A 155 7.79 2.25 17.06
N ILE A 156 8.11 3.39 16.45
CA ILE A 156 7.60 4.70 16.88
C ILE A 156 6.07 4.73 16.85
N SER A 157 5.44 4.17 15.81
CA SER A 157 3.97 4.09 15.70
C SER A 157 3.37 3.30 16.87
N ILE A 158 4.03 2.21 17.28
CA ILE A 158 3.64 1.36 18.40
C ILE A 158 3.84 2.09 19.75
N LEU A 159 4.96 2.77 19.93
CA LEU A 159 5.27 3.55 21.14
C LEU A 159 4.23 4.65 21.41
N LEU A 160 3.81 5.34 20.35
CA LEU A 160 2.81 6.40 20.43
C LEU A 160 1.42 5.92 20.87
N ILE A 161 1.15 4.60 20.85
CA ILE A 161 -0.09 4.02 21.41
C ILE A 161 -0.14 4.24 22.93
N ARG A 162 1.01 4.18 23.62
CA ARG A 162 1.11 4.37 25.07
C ARG A 162 1.14 5.83 25.50
N GLU A 163 1.43 6.74 24.57
CA GLU A 163 1.48 8.17 24.82
C GLU A 163 0.07 8.71 25.07
N THR A 164 -0.10 9.36 26.22
CA THR A 164 -1.37 9.96 26.65
C THR A 164 -1.40 11.48 26.48
N LEU A 165 -0.23 12.09 26.28
CA LEU A 165 -0.06 13.52 26.03
C LEU A 165 -0.13 13.85 24.53
N ASP A 166 0.46 14.98 24.14
CA ASP A 166 0.54 15.42 22.75
C ASP A 166 1.43 14.50 21.90
N LYS A 167 0.77 13.53 21.26
CA LYS A 167 1.40 12.55 20.36
C LYS A 167 2.18 13.19 19.22
N ASP A 168 1.76 14.35 18.71
CA ASP A 168 2.46 15.03 17.62
C ASP A 168 3.81 15.58 18.12
N THR A 169 3.85 16.20 19.30
CA THR A 169 5.11 16.66 19.91
C THR A 169 6.05 15.49 20.20
N THR A 170 5.55 14.41 20.78
CA THR A 170 6.35 13.20 21.05
C THR A 170 6.87 12.58 19.74
N LEU A 171 6.04 12.48 18.70
CA LEU A 171 6.44 12.00 17.38
C LEU A 171 7.59 12.85 16.82
N LYS A 172 7.48 14.18 16.84
CA LYS A 172 8.52 15.08 16.32
C LYS A 172 9.85 14.91 17.06
N ALA A 173 9.82 14.66 18.36
CA ALA A 173 11.02 14.34 19.13
C ALA A 173 11.65 13.01 18.65
N TYR A 174 10.86 11.95 18.49
CA TYR A 174 11.36 10.67 17.96
C TYR A 174 11.94 10.79 16.55
N ILE A 175 11.28 11.53 15.65
CA ILE A 175 11.79 11.73 14.29
C ILE A 175 13.07 12.57 14.29
N THR A 176 13.20 13.55 15.19
CA THR A 176 14.45 14.31 15.36
C THR A 176 15.60 13.41 15.78
N HIS A 177 15.35 12.47 16.71
CA HIS A 177 16.35 11.47 17.10
C HIS A 177 16.70 10.52 15.95
N LEU A 178 15.72 10.09 15.16
CA LEU A 178 15.95 9.23 13.99
C LEU A 178 16.77 9.93 12.90
N ASP A 179 16.49 11.20 12.61
CA ASP A 179 17.26 12.02 11.66
C ASP A 179 18.70 12.27 12.17
N THR A 180 18.86 12.48 13.48
CA THR A 180 20.17 12.60 14.12
C THR A 180 20.96 11.30 13.99
N TRP A 181 20.34 10.14 14.24
CA TRP A 181 20.96 8.83 14.02
C TRP A 181 21.39 8.65 12.58
N LEU A 182 20.55 9.02 11.59
CA LEU A 182 20.90 8.92 10.17
C LEU A 182 22.14 9.79 9.82
N LYS A 183 22.20 11.00 10.39
CA LYS A 183 23.35 11.91 10.27
C LYS A 183 24.61 11.34 10.93
N ASP A 184 24.50 10.77 12.12
CA ASP A 184 25.62 10.17 12.84
C ASP A 184 26.14 8.92 12.13
N THR A 185 25.25 8.07 11.61
CA THR A 185 25.62 6.89 10.79
C THR A 185 26.41 7.34 9.56
N ARG A 186 25.96 8.36 8.83
CA ARG A 186 26.72 8.93 7.71
C ARG A 186 28.13 9.34 8.11
N PHE A 187 28.29 10.10 9.20
CA PHE A 187 29.60 10.60 9.64
C PHE A 187 30.51 9.51 10.20
N TRP A 188 29.94 8.53 10.89
CA TRP A 188 30.70 7.38 11.39
C TRP A 188 31.36 6.62 10.24
N TYR A 189 30.59 6.39 9.17
CA TYR A 189 31.08 5.68 7.99
C TYR A 189 31.95 6.54 7.07
N SER A 190 31.79 7.87 7.07
CA SER A 190 32.70 8.77 6.35
C SER A 190 34.11 8.79 6.93
N ARG A 191 34.25 8.46 8.23
CA ARG A 191 35.54 8.40 8.94
C ARG A 191 36.39 7.20 8.55
N LYS A 192 35.78 6.11 8.11
CA LYS A 192 36.45 4.80 8.07
C LYS A 192 37.12 4.40 6.77
N ASN A 193 36.68 4.81 5.58
CA ASN A 193 37.17 4.21 4.33
C ASN A 193 36.79 5.00 3.07
N SER A 194 37.22 4.48 1.91
CA SER A 194 37.15 5.01 0.53
C SER A 194 35.87 5.80 0.14
N GLU A 195 35.98 6.59 -0.94
CA GLU A 195 34.85 7.33 -1.57
C GLU A 195 33.57 6.48 -1.76
N TYR A 196 33.73 5.18 -1.96
CA TYR A 196 32.62 4.23 -2.04
C TYR A 196 31.82 4.13 -0.75
N VAL A 197 32.48 4.02 0.41
CA VAL A 197 31.81 3.91 1.70
C VAL A 197 31.10 5.22 2.02
N LYS A 198 31.71 6.36 1.70
CA LYS A 198 31.09 7.68 1.81
C LYS A 198 29.80 7.76 0.99
N GLN A 199 29.86 7.38 -0.29
CA GLN A 199 28.69 7.39 -1.17
C GLN A 199 27.62 6.38 -0.73
N LEU A 200 28.02 5.18 -0.29
CA LEU A 200 27.12 4.13 0.20
C LEU A 200 26.34 4.59 1.43
N PHE A 201 27.02 5.19 2.42
CA PHE A 201 26.41 5.65 3.67
C PHE A 201 25.98 7.11 3.67
N ARG A 202 26.01 7.81 2.54
CA ARG A 202 25.36 9.12 2.39
C ARG A 202 23.89 9.07 2.84
N GLY A 203 23.23 7.96 2.55
CA GLY A 203 21.90 7.67 3.05
C GLY A 203 21.55 6.19 2.97
N ILE A 204 20.35 5.86 3.43
CA ILE A 204 19.88 4.49 3.56
C ILE A 204 18.80 4.21 2.52
N VAL A 205 18.95 3.13 1.75
CA VAL A 205 17.95 2.69 0.77
C VAL A 205 16.88 1.85 1.46
N LEU A 206 15.61 2.12 1.21
CA LEU A 206 14.49 1.24 1.58
C LEU A 206 13.77 0.77 0.31
N PRO A 207 13.23 -0.46 0.26
CA PRO A 207 12.51 -0.99 -0.89
C PRO A 207 11.08 -0.44 -1.03
N LEU A 208 10.95 0.89 -0.97
CA LEU A 208 9.68 1.62 -1.07
C LEU A 208 9.20 1.75 -2.52
N ASP A 209 10.12 1.84 -3.48
CA ASP A 209 9.83 1.91 -4.92
C ASP A 209 10.82 1.03 -5.71
N LEU A 210 10.36 0.46 -6.82
CA LEU A 210 11.21 -0.15 -7.84
C LEU A 210 11.36 0.78 -9.05
N ASN A 211 11.80 2.00 -8.78
CA ASN A 211 12.13 2.96 -9.83
C ASN A 211 13.41 2.54 -10.56
N GLU A 212 13.66 3.13 -11.73
CA GLU A 212 14.93 2.99 -12.44
C GLU A 212 16.12 3.48 -11.60
N THR A 213 15.88 4.46 -10.71
CA THR A 213 16.88 4.99 -9.78
C THR A 213 16.77 4.36 -8.40
N ILE A 214 17.93 4.11 -7.79
CA ILE A 214 18.03 3.70 -6.39
C ILE A 214 18.23 4.96 -5.56
N ASP A 215 17.20 5.32 -4.79
CA ASP A 215 17.18 6.56 -4.02
C ASP A 215 17.54 6.29 -2.55
N GLN A 216 18.54 7.00 -2.03
CA GLN A 216 18.98 6.92 -0.63
C GLN A 216 18.26 7.96 0.20
N ILE A 217 17.72 7.58 1.36
CA ILE A 217 17.16 8.49 2.35
C ILE A 217 18.30 9.23 3.03
N VAL A 218 18.34 10.55 2.90
CA VAL A 218 19.41 11.43 3.42
C VAL A 218 18.97 12.32 4.57
N ARG A 219 17.67 12.60 4.71
CA ARG A 219 17.12 13.42 5.79
C ARG A 219 15.65 13.11 6.03
N ILE A 220 15.22 13.23 7.28
CA ILE A 220 13.83 13.06 7.72
C ILE A 220 13.41 14.34 8.47
N PRO A 221 12.83 15.35 7.79
CA PRO A 221 12.38 16.59 8.43
C PRO A 221 11.28 16.32 9.47
N SER A 222 11.63 16.42 10.76
CA SER A 222 10.72 16.12 11.86
C SER A 222 9.55 17.10 11.95
N GLU A 223 9.74 18.34 11.49
CA GLU A 223 8.71 19.37 11.44
C GLU A 223 7.48 18.97 10.60
N GLU A 224 7.68 18.10 9.61
CA GLU A 224 6.65 17.59 8.69
C GLU A 224 5.92 16.35 9.22
N ALA A 225 6.39 15.78 10.34
CA ALA A 225 5.81 14.57 10.92
C ALA A 225 4.47 14.88 11.61
N LYS A 226 3.47 14.02 11.38
CA LYS A 226 2.11 14.20 11.91
C LYS A 226 1.41 12.88 12.19
N CYS A 227 0.83 12.72 13.37
CA CYS A 227 0.00 11.58 13.73
C CYS A 227 -1.37 11.66 13.07
N PHE A 228 -1.90 10.51 12.66
CA PHE A 228 -3.32 10.37 12.34
C PHE A 228 -4.08 9.95 13.60
N LYS A 229 -5.24 10.56 13.81
CA LYS A 229 -6.09 10.27 14.96
C LYS A 229 -6.85 8.97 14.71
N THR A 230 -6.52 7.90 15.44
CA THR A 230 -7.33 6.68 15.51
C THR A 230 -7.45 6.22 16.96
N LYS A 231 -8.49 5.45 17.29
CA LYS A 231 -8.76 5.00 18.67
C LYS A 231 -7.77 3.97 19.19
N ALA A 232 -7.34 3.04 18.34
CA ALA A 232 -6.61 1.84 18.75
C ALA A 232 -5.13 1.86 18.34
N ARG A 233 -4.80 2.55 17.24
CA ARG A 233 -3.46 2.59 16.64
C ARG A 233 -3.03 4.05 16.44
N VAL A 234 -1.74 4.29 16.21
CA VAL A 234 -1.24 5.64 15.92
C VAL A 234 -0.38 5.61 14.66
N PRO A 235 -1.00 5.48 13.47
CA PRO A 235 -0.26 5.65 12.24
C PRO A 235 0.16 7.12 12.10
N TYR A 236 1.27 7.38 11.43
CA TYR A 236 1.78 8.75 11.28
C TYR A 236 2.40 8.98 9.91
N LYS A 237 2.29 10.23 9.43
CA LYS A 237 2.93 10.71 8.21
C LYS A 237 4.35 11.16 8.50
N ILE A 238 5.28 10.84 7.60
CA ILE A 238 6.61 11.44 7.50
C ILE A 238 6.92 11.83 6.07
N ILE A 239 7.90 12.72 5.91
CA ILE A 239 8.54 13.00 4.63
C ILE A 239 9.97 12.48 4.71
N LEU A 240 10.39 11.80 3.64
CA LEU A 240 11.75 11.33 3.44
C LEU A 240 12.39 12.12 2.31
N GLU A 241 13.48 12.82 2.60
CA GLU A 241 14.34 13.40 1.57
C GLU A 241 15.27 12.33 1.03
N THR A 242 15.44 12.34 -0.28
CA THR A 242 16.15 11.31 -1.03
C THR A 242 17.08 11.90 -2.06
N VAL A 243 18.20 11.22 -2.29
CA VAL A 243 19.18 11.53 -3.34
C VAL A 243 19.51 10.23 -4.08
N SER A 244 19.64 10.28 -5.39
CA SER A 244 20.00 9.10 -6.18
C SER A 244 21.39 8.62 -5.82
N MET A 245 21.52 7.32 -5.55
CA MET A 245 22.78 6.68 -5.22
C MET A 245 23.86 6.88 -6.29
N THR A 246 23.47 7.04 -7.55
CA THR A 246 24.41 7.23 -8.68
C THR A 246 24.94 8.66 -8.80
N GLU A 247 24.30 9.66 -8.18
CA GLU A 247 24.84 11.02 -8.18
C GLU A 247 26.09 11.09 -7.31
N LYS A 248 27.17 11.69 -7.83
CA LYS A 248 28.42 11.88 -7.10
C LYS A 248 28.30 13.03 -6.11
N ASP A 249 28.99 12.91 -4.98
CA ASP A 249 29.05 13.99 -4.00
C ASP A 249 29.83 15.18 -4.57
N PRO A 250 29.39 16.43 -4.29
CA PRO A 250 30.18 17.59 -4.62
C PRO A 250 31.46 17.59 -3.78
N ILE A 251 32.52 18.21 -4.32
CA ILE A 251 33.89 18.24 -3.76
C ILE A 251 33.97 18.85 -2.33
N SER A 252 32.89 19.45 -1.81
CA SER A 252 32.90 20.32 -0.61
C SER A 252 31.91 19.91 0.50
N LEU A 253 31.60 18.63 0.68
CA LEU A 253 30.92 18.23 1.92
C LEU A 253 31.94 18.30 3.07
N ASP A 254 31.89 19.38 3.84
CA ASP A 254 32.70 19.52 5.05
C ASP A 254 32.40 18.36 6.03
N ASP A 255 33.38 17.48 6.19
CA ASP A 255 33.34 16.31 7.07
C ASP A 255 33.34 16.77 8.54
N GLN A 256 32.16 16.99 9.14
CA GLN A 256 32.06 17.02 10.60
C GLN A 256 32.28 15.60 11.13
N VAL A 257 33.45 15.35 11.71
CA VAL A 257 33.82 14.04 12.25
C VAL A 257 33.30 13.92 13.69
N ILE A 258 32.49 12.90 13.97
CA ILE A 258 32.05 12.58 15.33
C ILE A 258 32.99 11.53 15.94
N GLU A 259 33.39 11.71 17.20
CA GLU A 259 34.37 10.84 17.87
C GLU A 259 33.84 9.45 18.23
N ASN A 260 32.53 9.32 18.48
CA ASN A 260 31.85 8.12 18.95
C ASN A 260 30.94 7.51 17.87
N PRO A 261 30.67 6.19 17.90
CA PRO A 261 29.65 5.58 17.04
C PRO A 261 28.27 6.22 17.26
N PRO A 262 27.35 6.11 16.29
CA PRO A 262 25.98 6.62 16.44
C PRO A 262 25.40 6.15 17.76
N ASN A 263 24.84 7.07 18.55
CA ASN A 263 24.28 6.72 19.85
C ASN A 263 23.15 5.70 19.63
N ASP A 264 23.20 4.55 20.32
CA ASP A 264 22.25 3.44 20.19
C ASP A 264 20.88 3.76 20.85
N TYR A 265 20.42 5.01 20.71
CA TYR A 265 19.09 5.44 21.14
C TYR A 265 18.00 4.51 20.60
N LEU A 266 18.18 3.97 19.40
CA LEU A 266 17.27 3.04 18.74
C LEU A 266 17.13 1.69 19.48
N ASP A 267 18.23 1.17 20.01
CA ASP A 267 18.27 -0.07 20.79
C ASP A 267 17.71 0.15 22.20
N ASN A 268 17.88 1.36 22.75
CA ASN A 268 17.33 1.77 24.05
C ASN A 268 15.81 1.99 24.04
N LEU A 269 15.17 2.10 22.86
CA LEU A 269 13.71 2.07 22.74
C LEU A 269 13.16 0.67 23.05
N SER A 270 13.67 -0.12 23.99
CA SER A 270 13.16 -1.48 24.22
C SER A 270 11.70 -1.43 24.71
N VAL A 271 10.82 -2.05 23.95
CA VAL A 271 9.44 -2.31 24.34
C VAL A 271 9.16 -3.74 23.99
N ASP A 272 8.64 -4.51 24.95
CA ASP A 272 7.94 -5.75 24.67
C ASP A 272 6.75 -5.40 23.76
N SER A 273 6.94 -5.52 22.45
CA SER A 273 5.86 -5.38 21.46
C SER A 273 4.70 -6.30 21.81
N ASP A 274 5.00 -7.45 22.39
CA ASP A 274 4.07 -8.49 22.83
C ASP A 274 3.19 -8.06 24.01
N SER A 275 3.59 -7.02 24.75
CA SER A 275 2.80 -6.47 25.88
C SER A 275 1.75 -5.44 25.43
N ILE A 276 1.77 -5.01 24.17
CA ILE A 276 0.77 -4.11 23.61
C ILE A 276 -0.32 -4.99 22.99
N ILE A 277 -1.45 -5.10 23.68
CA ILE A 277 -2.59 -5.89 23.21
C ILE A 277 -3.11 -5.29 21.90
N ASP A 278 -3.25 -6.11 20.86
CA ASP A 278 -3.93 -5.72 19.62
C ASP A 278 -5.37 -5.33 19.93
N LYS A 279 -5.71 -4.07 19.67
CA LYS A 279 -6.99 -3.45 20.01
C LYS A 279 -7.95 -3.41 18.82
N GLU A 280 -7.86 -4.35 17.87
CA GLU A 280 -8.88 -4.45 16.80
C GLU A 280 -10.31 -4.61 17.36
N SER A 281 -10.46 -5.36 18.45
CA SER A 281 -11.75 -5.47 19.17
C SER A 281 -12.25 -4.14 19.72
N VAL A 282 -11.35 -3.22 20.08
CA VAL A 282 -11.68 -1.89 20.61
C VAL A 282 -12.11 -0.93 19.49
N ARG A 283 -11.56 -1.05 18.27
CA ARG A 283 -12.01 -0.25 17.11
C ARG A 283 -13.51 -0.43 16.84
N PHE A 284 -14.05 -1.61 17.15
CA PHE A 284 -15.45 -1.98 16.92
C PHE A 284 -16.20 -2.37 18.21
N GLU A 285 -15.73 -1.94 19.38
CA GLU A 285 -16.43 -2.20 20.64
C GLU A 285 -17.82 -1.53 20.63
N GLY A 286 -18.84 -2.28 21.05
CA GLY A 286 -20.24 -1.84 21.02
C GLY A 286 -20.95 -1.99 19.68
N ILE A 287 -20.30 -2.58 18.65
CA ILE A 287 -20.95 -2.81 17.34
C ILE A 287 -22.14 -3.77 17.44
N GLU A 288 -22.03 -4.85 18.22
CA GLU A 288 -23.13 -5.80 18.43
C GLU A 288 -24.29 -5.15 19.20
N GLU A 289 -23.99 -4.37 20.24
CA GLU A 289 -25.01 -3.62 20.98
C GLU A 289 -25.71 -2.58 20.10
N TYR A 290 -24.96 -1.88 19.24
CA TYR A 290 -25.50 -0.91 18.30
C TYR A 290 -26.41 -1.58 17.26
N VAL A 291 -26.00 -2.70 16.67
CA VAL A 291 -26.82 -3.44 15.70
C VAL A 291 -28.08 -4.01 16.33
N ASN A 292 -28.01 -4.45 17.59
CA ASN A 292 -29.15 -5.00 18.31
C ASN A 292 -30.14 -3.94 18.83
N ARG A 293 -29.83 -2.64 18.70
CA ARG A 293 -30.83 -1.58 18.93
C ARG A 293 -31.80 -1.58 17.76
N ASN A 294 -33.06 -1.91 18.03
CA ASN A 294 -34.15 -1.73 17.08
C ASN A 294 -34.31 -0.24 16.81
N PHE A 295 -33.73 0.25 15.71
CA PHE A 295 -34.07 1.55 15.17
C PHE A 295 -35.44 1.41 14.50
N GLU A 296 -36.50 1.72 15.26
CA GLU A 296 -37.74 2.20 14.63
C GLU A 296 -37.35 3.42 13.78
N ASP A 297 -37.90 3.53 12.56
CA ASP A 297 -37.61 4.55 11.54
C ASP A 297 -37.65 5.99 12.09
N ASP A 298 -36.59 6.42 12.77
CA ASP A 298 -36.44 7.81 13.16
C ASP A 298 -35.76 8.52 12.00
N LYS A 299 -36.57 8.94 11.03
CA LYS A 299 -36.21 9.87 9.95
C LYS A 299 -35.96 11.28 10.50
N GLY A 300 -35.25 11.38 11.62
CA GLY A 300 -34.81 12.64 12.19
C GLY A 300 -33.79 13.28 11.26
N VAL A 301 -34.21 14.29 10.50
CA VAL A 301 -33.29 15.22 9.83
C VAL A 301 -32.54 15.95 10.94
N PHE A 302 -31.35 15.46 11.26
CA PHE A 302 -30.50 16.07 12.27
C PHE A 302 -29.54 17.05 11.59
N ASN A 303 -29.79 18.35 11.79
CA ASN A 303 -28.86 19.41 11.43
C ASN A 303 -27.90 19.63 12.61
N PRO A 304 -26.62 19.25 12.52
CA PRO A 304 -25.67 19.55 13.57
C PRO A 304 -25.48 21.08 13.67
N VAL A 305 -25.58 21.61 14.88
CA VAL A 305 -25.16 22.98 15.21
C VAL A 305 -23.63 22.97 15.24
N ILE A 306 -22.99 23.63 14.28
CA ILE A 306 -21.52 23.73 14.19
C ILE A 306 -21.11 25.20 14.20
N ASP A 307 -20.16 25.53 15.06
CA ASP A 307 -19.58 26.86 15.21
C ASP A 307 -18.94 27.36 13.90
N ILE A 308 -19.36 28.56 13.47
CA ILE A 308 -18.99 29.17 12.20
C ILE A 308 -17.78 30.09 12.42
N GLU A 309 -16.60 29.52 12.61
CA GLU A 309 -15.35 30.29 12.56
C GLU A 309 -14.24 29.48 11.86
N ASN A 310 -14.18 29.59 10.52
CA ASN A 310 -12.98 29.63 9.65
C ASN A 310 -13.27 29.05 8.25
N ILE A 311 -13.81 29.89 7.37
CA ILE A 311 -14.00 29.62 5.93
C ILE A 311 -12.74 30.02 5.11
N ALA A 312 -11.66 30.46 5.78
CA ALA A 312 -10.54 31.14 5.11
C ALA A 312 -9.37 30.25 4.66
N ASN A 313 -9.33 28.95 5.01
CA ASN A 313 -8.16 28.10 4.73
C ASN A 313 -8.48 27.05 3.67
N ASP A 314 -7.66 26.98 2.63
CA ASP A 314 -7.60 25.87 1.68
C ASP A 314 -7.57 24.54 2.46
N PRO A 315 -8.53 23.61 2.27
CA PRO A 315 -8.65 22.41 3.10
C PRO A 315 -7.49 21.43 2.91
N TRP A 316 -6.73 21.55 1.81
CA TRP A 316 -5.53 20.75 1.57
C TRP A 316 -4.25 21.41 2.10
N GLY A 317 -4.32 22.68 2.52
CA GLY A 317 -3.17 23.42 3.03
C GLY A 317 -2.13 23.75 1.94
N GLU A 318 -0.85 23.72 2.30
CA GLU A 318 0.26 23.87 1.34
C GLU A 318 0.30 22.67 0.39
N ARG A 319 0.31 22.90 -0.93
CA ARG A 319 0.36 21.79 -1.89
C ARG A 319 1.74 21.16 -1.93
N TRP A 320 1.78 19.92 -2.38
CA TRP A 320 2.97 19.09 -2.38
C TRP A 320 4.13 19.70 -3.16
N LYS A 321 3.83 20.40 -4.25
CA LYS A 321 4.84 21.10 -5.05
C LYS A 321 5.53 22.21 -4.24
N GLU A 322 4.77 23.04 -3.54
CA GLU A 322 5.27 24.11 -2.69
C GLU A 322 6.00 23.54 -1.47
N THR A 323 5.45 22.51 -0.82
CA THR A 323 6.11 21.77 0.27
C THR A 323 7.49 21.27 -0.18
N LYS A 324 7.59 20.66 -1.36
CA LYS A 324 8.87 20.22 -1.92
C LYS A 324 9.85 21.36 -2.12
N ILE A 325 9.41 22.49 -2.68
CA ILE A 325 10.27 23.66 -2.91
C ILE A 325 10.79 24.20 -1.56
N ARG A 326 9.89 24.35 -0.58
CA ARG A 326 10.22 24.84 0.76
C ARG A 326 11.22 23.94 1.47
N ILE A 327 10.99 22.62 1.47
CA ILE A 327 11.92 21.65 2.07
C ILE A 327 13.26 21.68 1.32
N LYS A 328 13.26 21.76 -0.03
CA LYS A 328 14.51 21.83 -0.81
C LYS A 328 15.36 23.05 -0.45
N GLN A 329 14.73 24.20 -0.23
CA GLN A 329 15.42 25.45 0.10
C GLN A 329 16.11 25.44 1.46
N THR A 330 15.53 24.74 2.43
CA THR A 330 16.09 24.62 3.80
C THR A 330 16.95 23.36 3.97
N SER A 331 16.88 22.42 3.03
CA SER A 331 17.58 21.15 3.10
C SER A 331 19.08 21.33 2.87
N PRO A 332 19.93 20.72 3.73
CA PRO A 332 21.36 20.61 3.45
C PRO A 332 21.68 19.72 2.24
N PHE A 333 20.70 18.98 1.70
CA PHE A 333 20.83 18.15 0.49
C PHE A 333 20.14 18.78 -0.73
N GLY A 334 19.55 19.96 -0.60
CA GLY A 334 18.80 20.60 -1.68
C GLY A 334 19.63 20.96 -2.92
N PHE A 335 20.95 20.94 -2.81
CA PHE A 335 21.87 21.21 -3.92
C PHE A 335 22.01 20.04 -4.91
N TYR A 336 21.65 18.81 -4.53
CA TYR A 336 21.73 17.66 -5.43
C TYR A 336 20.70 17.78 -6.56
N ASN A 337 21.10 17.39 -7.78
CA ASN A 337 20.22 17.45 -8.94
C ASN A 337 19.11 16.40 -8.83
N THR A 338 19.43 15.24 -8.27
CA THR A 338 18.50 14.13 -8.02
C THR A 338 17.78 14.24 -6.68
N TRP A 339 17.95 15.35 -5.95
CA TRP A 339 17.20 15.58 -4.71
C TRP A 339 15.70 15.47 -4.96
N ASN A 340 15.03 14.71 -4.10
CA ASN A 340 13.59 14.53 -4.12
C ASN A 340 13.06 14.35 -2.70
N ALA A 341 11.76 14.56 -2.50
CA ALA A 341 11.08 14.24 -1.24
C ALA A 341 9.86 13.36 -1.54
N LYS A 342 9.56 12.41 -0.65
CA LYS A 342 8.40 11.52 -0.74
C LYS A 342 7.72 11.42 0.62
N ALA A 343 6.40 11.41 0.63
CA ALA A 343 5.62 11.29 1.86
C ALA A 343 5.15 9.85 2.06
N TYR A 344 5.24 9.35 3.29
CA TYR A 344 4.83 8.00 3.65
C TYR A 344 4.01 8.00 4.94
N ILE A 345 3.14 7.02 5.07
CA ILE A 345 2.40 6.70 6.29
C ILE A 345 3.03 5.45 6.89
N ILE A 346 3.45 5.57 8.14
CA ILE A 346 4.00 4.46 8.91
C ILE A 346 2.87 3.87 9.75
N LYS A 347 2.66 2.55 9.62
CA LYS A 347 1.65 1.82 10.39
C LYS A 347 2.33 0.71 11.20
N GLY A 348 2.33 0.87 12.53
CA GLY A 348 2.70 -0.19 13.47
C GLY A 348 1.45 -0.90 14.01
N HIS A 349 1.59 -2.21 14.26
CA HIS A 349 0.50 -3.07 14.72
C HIS A 349 -0.66 -3.21 13.72
N ASP A 350 -0.39 -3.14 12.41
CA ASP A 350 -1.35 -3.32 11.32
C ASP A 350 -0.79 -4.28 10.25
N ASP A 351 -1.55 -5.32 9.89
CA ASP A 351 -1.12 -6.30 8.89
C ASP A 351 -1.42 -5.81 7.46
N LEU A 352 -0.40 -5.27 6.81
CA LEU A 352 -0.53 -4.67 5.48
C LEU A 352 -0.48 -5.68 4.33
N ARG A 353 -0.33 -6.98 4.58
CA ARG A 353 -0.21 -7.99 3.51
C ARG A 353 -1.52 -8.17 2.73
N GLN A 354 -2.64 -8.11 3.44
CA GLN A 354 -3.95 -8.16 2.80
C GLN A 354 -4.24 -6.87 2.02
N GLU A 355 -3.80 -5.72 2.54
CA GLU A 355 -3.91 -4.43 1.85
C GLU A 355 -3.03 -4.42 0.58
N LEU A 356 -1.84 -5.03 0.64
CA LEU A 356 -0.97 -5.27 -0.53
C LEU A 356 -1.67 -6.11 -1.60
N LEU A 357 -2.39 -7.18 -1.24
CA LEU A 357 -3.18 -7.97 -2.19
C LEU A 357 -4.29 -7.12 -2.84
N ALA A 358 -4.99 -6.29 -2.07
CA ALA A 358 -5.98 -5.37 -2.63
C ALA A 358 -5.34 -4.38 -3.62
N MET A 359 -4.18 -3.80 -3.28
CA MET A 359 -3.43 -2.90 -4.18
C MET A 359 -2.98 -3.59 -5.46
N GLN A 360 -2.55 -4.86 -5.40
CA GLN A 360 -2.22 -5.64 -6.61
C GLN A 360 -3.42 -5.76 -7.55
N ILE A 361 -4.61 -6.06 -7.00
CA ILE A 361 -5.84 -6.19 -7.79
C ILE A 361 -6.25 -4.84 -8.40
N ILE A 362 -6.15 -3.74 -7.64
CA ILE A 362 -6.48 -2.39 -8.13
C ILE A 362 -5.50 -1.96 -9.23
N LYS A 363 -4.20 -2.21 -9.05
CA LYS A 363 -3.16 -1.91 -10.05
C LYS A 363 -3.39 -2.67 -11.34
N LYS A 364 -3.63 -3.98 -11.28
CA LYS A 364 -3.96 -4.79 -12.47
C LYS A 364 -5.29 -4.36 -13.11
N SER A 365 -6.30 -4.04 -12.30
CA SER A 365 -7.58 -3.54 -12.80
C SER A 365 -7.42 -2.20 -13.53
N LYS A 366 -6.60 -1.29 -13.00
CA LYS A 366 -6.25 -0.03 -13.65
C LYS A 366 -5.60 -0.27 -15.01
N GLU A 367 -4.59 -1.13 -15.09
CA GLU A 367 -3.92 -1.47 -16.35
C GLU A 367 -4.91 -2.02 -17.39
N ILE A 368 -5.81 -2.92 -16.96
CA ILE A 368 -6.87 -3.49 -17.80
C ILE A 368 -7.84 -2.41 -18.32
N LEU A 369 -8.26 -1.49 -17.44
CA LEU A 369 -9.20 -0.41 -17.77
C LEU A 369 -8.56 0.62 -18.72
N ASP A 370 -7.30 0.98 -18.47
CA ASP A 370 -6.50 1.86 -19.33
C ASP A 370 -6.33 1.24 -20.73
N GLN A 371 -5.99 -0.06 -20.82
CA GLN A 371 -5.92 -0.80 -22.09
C GLN A 371 -7.27 -0.87 -22.80
N GLY A 372 -8.37 -0.93 -22.03
CA GLY A 372 -9.74 -0.87 -22.53
C GLY A 372 -10.20 0.53 -22.95
N ASN A 373 -9.38 1.57 -22.78
CA ASN A 373 -9.73 2.98 -22.97
C ASN A 373 -11.01 3.40 -22.21
N VAL A 374 -11.19 2.86 -21.00
CA VAL A 374 -12.30 3.28 -20.12
C VAL A 374 -11.83 4.49 -19.33
N GLY A 375 -12.53 5.62 -19.46
CA GLY A 375 -12.21 6.88 -18.77
C GLY A 375 -12.55 6.85 -17.28
N VAL A 376 -11.98 5.92 -16.53
CA VAL A 376 -12.10 5.83 -15.07
C VAL A 376 -10.77 6.13 -14.40
N TYR A 377 -10.82 6.64 -13.18
CA TYR A 377 -9.63 6.96 -12.40
C TYR A 377 -9.47 5.99 -11.23
N LEU A 378 -8.26 5.46 -11.08
CA LEU A 378 -7.82 4.64 -9.96
C LEU A 378 -6.41 5.08 -9.57
N ARG A 379 -6.13 5.23 -8.28
CA ARG A 379 -4.79 5.56 -7.76
C ARG A 379 -4.33 4.46 -6.79
N PRO A 380 -3.75 3.35 -7.29
CA PRO A 380 -3.07 2.40 -6.41
C PRO A 380 -1.89 3.11 -5.74
N TYR A 381 -1.58 2.73 -4.51
CA TYR A 381 -0.46 3.25 -3.73
C TYR A 381 0.49 2.12 -3.33
N GLU A 382 1.77 2.44 -3.20
CA GLU A 382 2.79 1.43 -2.87
C GLU A 382 2.77 1.08 -1.38
N ILE A 383 2.98 -0.20 -1.09
CA ILE A 383 3.02 -0.77 0.26
C ILE A 383 4.30 -1.58 0.41
N MET A 384 4.96 -1.35 1.52
CA MET A 384 6.17 -2.06 1.90
C MET A 384 5.95 -2.75 3.25
N ILE A 385 6.07 -4.07 3.25
CA ILE A 385 5.95 -4.90 4.45
C ILE A 385 7.25 -4.83 5.23
N VAL A 386 7.16 -4.57 6.54
CA VAL A 386 8.31 -4.52 7.46
C VAL A 386 8.28 -5.71 8.43
N SER A 387 7.11 -6.04 8.97
CA SER A 387 6.87 -7.24 9.78
C SER A 387 5.50 -7.84 9.48
N ASP A 388 5.12 -8.87 10.21
CA ASP A 388 3.81 -9.52 10.11
C ASP A 388 2.61 -8.66 10.55
N ASN A 389 2.89 -7.55 11.22
CA ASN A 389 1.93 -6.60 11.76
C ASN A 389 2.43 -5.15 11.62
N SER A 390 3.29 -4.85 10.65
CA SER A 390 3.68 -3.47 10.39
C SER A 390 4.19 -3.24 8.97
N GLY A 391 4.10 -1.99 8.54
CA GLY A 391 4.70 -1.57 7.29
C GLY A 391 4.55 -0.09 7.01
N ILE A 392 4.89 0.25 5.77
CA ILE A 392 4.99 1.61 5.26
C ILE A 392 4.11 1.71 4.02
N ILE A 393 3.32 2.77 3.93
CA ILE A 393 2.40 3.03 2.83
C ILE A 393 2.78 4.37 2.19
N GLU A 394 2.75 4.47 0.86
CA GLU A 394 2.84 5.75 0.16
C GLU A 394 1.71 6.69 0.62
N CYS A 395 2.06 7.91 1.02
CA CYS A 395 1.06 8.93 1.35
C CYS A 395 0.60 9.63 0.06
N VAL A 396 -0.70 9.58 -0.22
CA VAL A 396 -1.29 10.31 -1.35
C VAL A 396 -1.17 11.82 -1.09
N PRO A 397 -0.40 12.56 -1.91
CA PRO A 397 -0.24 13.99 -1.74
C PRO A 397 -1.54 14.73 -2.10
N ASP A 398 -1.70 15.93 -1.56
CA ASP A 398 -2.78 16.86 -1.90
C ASP A 398 -4.20 16.26 -1.83
N ALA A 399 -4.40 15.31 -0.90
CA ALA A 399 -5.67 14.64 -0.67
C ALA A 399 -6.03 14.66 0.83
N VAL A 400 -7.31 14.93 1.12
CA VAL A 400 -7.85 14.93 2.49
C VAL A 400 -9.15 14.14 2.55
N SER A 401 -9.48 13.57 3.71
CA SER A 401 -10.70 12.77 3.84
C SER A 401 -11.97 13.59 3.60
N LEU A 402 -13.02 12.98 3.06
CA LEU A 402 -14.35 13.60 2.96
C LEU A 402 -14.87 14.03 4.34
N HIS A 403 -14.49 13.32 5.40
CA HIS A 403 -14.74 13.73 6.77
C HIS A 403 -14.14 15.12 7.08
N THR A 404 -12.90 15.36 6.68
CA THR A 404 -12.23 16.66 6.82
C THR A 404 -12.95 17.74 6.02
N ILE A 405 -13.33 17.45 4.77
CA ILE A 405 -14.10 18.39 3.93
C ILE A 405 -15.43 18.77 4.60
N LYS A 406 -16.15 17.79 5.16
CA LYS A 406 -17.43 18.02 5.84
C LYS A 406 -17.29 18.84 7.13
N LYS A 407 -16.16 18.74 7.84
CA LYS A 407 -15.85 19.62 8.99
C LYS A 407 -15.79 21.11 8.62
N HIS A 408 -15.57 21.44 7.34
CA HIS A 408 -15.60 22.81 6.83
C HIS A 408 -17.00 23.28 6.40
N ASN A 409 -18.07 22.62 6.87
CA ASN A 409 -19.47 23.07 6.82
C ASN A 409 -20.06 23.28 5.42
N ASN A 410 -19.62 22.52 4.42
CA ASN A 410 -20.25 22.51 3.10
C ASN A 410 -20.75 21.12 2.76
N ALA A 411 -22.02 21.02 2.35
CA ALA A 411 -22.51 19.87 1.60
C ALA A 411 -21.61 19.67 0.38
N LEU A 412 -21.35 18.41 0.00
CA LEU A 412 -20.35 18.10 -1.03
C LEU A 412 -20.58 18.88 -2.36
N PRO A 413 -21.82 19.01 -2.88
CA PRO A 413 -22.06 19.82 -4.08
C PRO A 413 -21.70 21.30 -3.90
N GLN A 414 -22.07 21.88 -2.76
CA GLN A 414 -21.80 23.29 -2.46
C GLN A 414 -20.30 23.54 -2.28
N PHE A 415 -19.59 22.60 -1.66
CA PHE A 415 -18.12 22.65 -1.56
C PHE A 415 -17.49 22.71 -2.95
N PHE A 416 -17.92 21.84 -3.87
CA PHE A 416 -17.37 21.82 -5.23
C PHE A 416 -17.61 23.13 -5.98
N ILE A 417 -18.83 23.68 -5.90
CA ILE A 417 -19.19 24.96 -6.52
C ILE A 417 -18.34 26.10 -5.93
N ASN A 418 -18.21 26.15 -4.61
CA ASN A 418 -17.50 27.23 -3.91
C ASN A 418 -15.99 27.19 -4.19
N TYR A 419 -15.38 26.01 -4.19
CA TYR A 419 -13.93 25.88 -4.29
C TYR A 419 -13.42 25.97 -5.73
N TRP A 420 -13.96 25.17 -6.65
CA TRP A 420 -13.47 25.15 -8.03
C TRP A 420 -14.07 26.26 -8.90
N GLY A 421 -15.30 26.72 -8.60
CA GLY A 421 -15.96 27.82 -9.33
C GLY A 421 -15.92 27.59 -10.84
N SER A 422 -15.12 28.38 -11.55
CA SER A 422 -14.90 28.23 -13.00
C SER A 422 -14.35 26.86 -13.46
N LYS A 423 -13.68 26.11 -12.57
CA LYS A 423 -13.15 24.76 -12.82
C LYS A 423 -14.08 23.65 -12.34
N PHE A 424 -15.31 23.98 -11.94
CA PHE A 424 -16.26 23.01 -11.38
C PHE A 424 -16.49 21.82 -12.31
N GLU A 425 -16.65 22.05 -13.61
CA GLU A 425 -16.93 20.99 -14.59
C GLU A 425 -15.78 19.97 -14.68
N GLU A 426 -14.53 20.44 -14.62
CA GLU A 426 -13.33 19.58 -14.61
C GLU A 426 -13.28 18.74 -13.32
N ALA A 427 -13.48 19.38 -12.16
CA ALA A 427 -13.48 18.68 -10.88
C ALA A 427 -14.65 17.69 -10.74
N GLN A 428 -15.84 18.06 -11.22
CA GLN A 428 -17.02 17.20 -11.24
C GLN A 428 -16.80 15.99 -12.15
N LYS A 429 -16.13 16.18 -13.30
CA LYS A 429 -15.74 15.07 -14.18
C LYS A 429 -14.74 14.14 -13.48
N ASN A 430 -13.69 14.69 -12.87
CA ASN A 430 -12.70 13.92 -12.10
C ASN A 430 -13.36 13.12 -10.96
N PHE A 431 -14.33 13.73 -10.28
CA PHE A 431 -15.17 13.06 -9.29
C PHE A 431 -15.93 11.88 -9.89
N VAL A 432 -16.59 12.04 -11.04
CA VAL A 432 -17.35 10.96 -11.71
C VAL A 432 -16.44 9.82 -12.15
N GLU A 433 -15.30 10.13 -12.78
CA GLU A 433 -14.36 9.12 -13.30
C GLU A 433 -13.75 8.28 -12.17
N SER A 434 -13.38 8.93 -11.07
CA SER A 434 -12.87 8.24 -9.87
C SER A 434 -13.96 7.49 -9.10
N MET A 435 -15.16 8.06 -9.00
CA MET A 435 -16.32 7.41 -8.39
C MET A 435 -16.69 6.13 -9.11
N ALA A 436 -16.69 6.12 -10.45
CA ALA A 436 -16.93 4.92 -11.24
C ALA A 436 -15.84 3.85 -11.01
N GLY A 437 -14.56 4.25 -11.06
CA GLY A 437 -13.42 3.35 -10.82
C GLY A 437 -13.46 2.69 -9.45
N TYR A 438 -13.57 3.47 -8.38
CA TYR A 438 -13.60 2.93 -7.02
C TYR A 438 -14.91 2.20 -6.67
N SER A 439 -16.05 2.55 -7.29
CA SER A 439 -17.30 1.78 -7.14
C SER A 439 -17.17 0.37 -7.72
N LEU A 440 -16.49 0.22 -8.87
CA LEU A 440 -16.16 -1.10 -9.44
C LEU A 440 -15.28 -1.91 -8.49
N MET A 441 -14.22 -1.28 -7.96
CA MET A 441 -13.30 -1.96 -7.03
C MET A 441 -13.99 -2.36 -5.73
N CYS A 442 -14.81 -1.48 -5.15
CA CYS A 442 -15.60 -1.78 -3.95
C CYS A 442 -16.51 -2.99 -4.16
N TYR A 443 -17.19 -3.06 -5.31
CA TYR A 443 -18.06 -4.17 -5.64
C TYR A 443 -17.27 -5.47 -5.82
N ILE A 444 -16.26 -5.48 -6.69
CA ILE A 444 -15.49 -6.68 -7.04
C ILE A 444 -14.72 -7.23 -5.83
N LEU A 445 -14.06 -6.36 -5.06
CA LEU A 445 -13.31 -6.74 -3.85
C LEU A 445 -14.21 -7.04 -2.65
N ASN A 446 -15.51 -6.73 -2.70
CA ASN A 446 -16.40 -6.74 -1.55
C ASN A 446 -15.89 -5.87 -0.40
N LEU A 447 -15.37 -4.69 -0.71
CA LEU A 447 -14.79 -3.77 0.28
C LEU A 447 -15.83 -3.37 1.33
N LYS A 448 -15.40 -3.39 2.59
CA LYS A 448 -16.13 -2.93 3.77
C LYS A 448 -15.41 -1.73 4.39
N ASP A 449 -15.93 -1.25 5.51
CA ASP A 449 -15.43 -0.08 6.25
C ASP A 449 -15.39 1.20 5.39
N ARG A 450 -16.41 1.40 4.54
CA ARG A 450 -16.48 2.52 3.59
C ARG A 450 -17.19 3.74 4.20
N HIS A 451 -16.45 4.49 5.00
CA HIS A 451 -16.91 5.75 5.60
C HIS A 451 -16.14 6.96 5.06
N ASN A 452 -16.62 8.18 5.33
CA ASN A 452 -16.01 9.42 4.83
C ASN A 452 -14.56 9.65 5.32
N GLY A 453 -14.12 8.99 6.40
CA GLY A 453 -12.71 8.96 6.80
C GLY A 453 -11.78 8.13 5.90
N ASN A 454 -12.31 7.14 5.16
CA ASN A 454 -11.56 6.24 4.28
C ASN A 454 -11.71 6.59 2.79
N ILE A 455 -12.37 7.72 2.49
CA ILE A 455 -12.52 8.26 1.14
C ILE A 455 -11.85 9.63 1.15
N LEU A 456 -10.72 9.74 0.46
CA LEU A 456 -10.04 11.00 0.25
C LEU A 456 -10.63 11.74 -0.95
N LEU A 457 -10.49 13.06 -0.96
CA LEU A 457 -10.73 13.97 -2.08
C LEU A 457 -9.43 14.73 -2.37
N ASP A 458 -8.92 14.66 -3.59
CA ASP A 458 -7.72 15.40 -4.01
C ASP A 458 -8.04 16.81 -4.53
N SER A 459 -7.01 17.65 -4.73
CA SER A 459 -7.16 19.03 -5.27
C SER A 459 -7.90 19.12 -6.60
N ASP A 460 -7.86 18.04 -7.37
CA ASP A 460 -8.36 18.01 -8.74
C ASP A 460 -9.80 17.49 -8.79
N GLY A 461 -10.33 17.00 -7.67
CA GLY A 461 -11.72 16.57 -7.52
C GLY A 461 -11.91 15.04 -7.57
N HIS A 462 -10.85 14.24 -7.63
CA HIS A 462 -10.96 12.78 -7.60
C HIS A 462 -11.21 12.28 -6.18
N ILE A 463 -12.03 11.24 -6.06
CA ILE A 463 -12.07 10.43 -4.84
C ILE A 463 -11.03 9.32 -4.88
N ILE A 464 -10.43 9.02 -3.73
CA ILE A 464 -9.44 7.95 -3.57
C ILE A 464 -9.80 7.16 -2.31
N HIS A 465 -10.18 5.89 -2.47
CA HIS A 465 -10.37 5.01 -1.32
C HIS A 465 -9.02 4.60 -0.73
N ILE A 466 -8.96 4.54 0.60
CA ILE A 466 -7.82 4.05 1.39
C ILE A 466 -8.31 3.04 2.44
N ASP A 467 -7.38 2.38 3.13
CA ASP A 467 -7.65 1.38 4.18
C ASP A 467 -8.44 0.16 3.66
N PHE A 468 -7.78 -0.69 2.86
CA PHE A 468 -8.37 -1.93 2.33
C PHE A 468 -8.23 -3.11 3.31
N GLY A 469 -8.20 -2.86 4.62
CA GLY A 469 -8.09 -3.89 5.65
C GLY A 469 -9.27 -4.87 5.72
N PHE A 470 -10.44 -4.50 5.19
CA PHE A 470 -11.66 -5.31 5.25
C PHE A 470 -12.25 -5.59 3.87
N PHE A 471 -11.76 -6.63 3.19
CA PHE A 471 -12.25 -7.05 1.88
C PHE A 471 -12.36 -8.58 1.75
N LEU A 472 -12.94 -9.05 0.63
CA LEU A 472 -13.33 -10.43 0.37
C LEU A 472 -14.27 -11.00 1.44
N THR A 473 -13.76 -11.84 2.34
CA THR A 473 -14.55 -12.49 3.39
C THR A 473 -14.33 -11.88 4.78
N ASN A 474 -13.42 -10.91 4.89
CA ASN A 474 -13.22 -10.16 6.13
C ASN A 474 -14.31 -9.10 6.28
N SER A 475 -14.76 -8.85 7.51
CA SER A 475 -15.72 -7.79 7.82
C SER A 475 -15.50 -7.27 9.24
N PRO A 476 -15.64 -5.95 9.46
CA PRO A 476 -15.53 -5.34 10.78
C PRO A 476 -16.45 -6.02 11.80
N GLY A 477 -15.90 -6.41 12.96
CA GLY A 477 -16.68 -6.98 14.06
C GLY A 477 -17.45 -8.27 13.73
N LYS A 478 -17.11 -8.97 12.64
CA LYS A 478 -17.80 -10.19 12.14
C LYS A 478 -19.30 -10.01 11.81
N LEU A 479 -19.83 -8.79 11.83
CA LEU A 479 -21.17 -8.48 11.35
C LEU A 479 -21.13 -7.91 9.94
N ASN A 480 -21.95 -8.45 9.04
CA ASN A 480 -22.13 -7.95 7.67
C ASN A 480 -23.01 -6.69 7.64
N MET A 481 -22.63 -5.63 8.37
CA MET A 481 -23.37 -4.36 8.40
C MET A 481 -23.36 -3.68 7.03
N GLU A 482 -22.22 -3.69 6.33
CA GLU A 482 -22.11 -3.16 4.98
C GLU A 482 -22.42 -4.20 3.92
N SER A 483 -23.68 -4.25 3.50
CA SER A 483 -24.12 -5.08 2.37
C SER A 483 -24.25 -4.32 1.05
N ALA A 484 -24.18 -2.98 1.06
CA ALA A 484 -24.30 -2.18 -0.15
C ALA A 484 -23.15 -2.51 -1.12
N PRO A 485 -23.36 -2.59 -2.45
CA PRO A 485 -22.29 -2.88 -3.41
C PRO A 485 -21.11 -1.91 -3.32
N PHE A 486 -21.42 -0.62 -3.17
CA PHE A 486 -20.48 0.49 -2.95
C PHE A 486 -21.24 1.63 -2.27
N LYS A 487 -20.51 2.63 -1.74
CA LYS A 487 -21.09 3.83 -1.15
C LYS A 487 -21.52 4.77 -2.26
N LEU A 488 -22.80 5.12 -2.36
CA LEU A 488 -23.32 6.13 -3.29
C LEU A 488 -24.38 6.95 -2.58
N THR A 489 -23.95 8.03 -1.91
CA THR A 489 -24.85 8.85 -1.09
C THR A 489 -25.64 9.84 -1.94
N ARG A 490 -26.70 10.40 -1.35
CA ARG A 490 -27.51 11.44 -1.98
C ARG A 490 -26.68 12.64 -2.45
N GLU A 491 -25.77 13.13 -1.61
CA GLU A 491 -24.90 14.26 -1.94
C GLU A 491 -23.99 13.96 -3.14
N MET A 492 -23.50 12.72 -3.27
CA MET A 492 -22.70 12.30 -4.42
C MET A 492 -23.55 12.29 -5.71
N ILE A 493 -24.81 11.83 -5.62
CA ILE A 493 -25.75 11.86 -6.73
C ILE A 493 -26.13 13.29 -7.11
N GLU A 494 -26.36 14.16 -6.12
CA GLU A 494 -26.65 15.59 -6.34
C GLU A 494 -25.46 16.31 -6.97
N LEU A 495 -24.22 16.00 -6.55
CA LEU A 495 -23.00 16.51 -7.19
C LEU A 495 -22.93 16.09 -8.67
N MET A 496 -23.47 14.92 -9.02
CA MET A 496 -23.56 14.43 -10.40
C MET A 496 -24.78 14.97 -11.19
N GLY A 497 -25.49 15.96 -10.64
CA GLY A 497 -26.68 16.56 -11.28
C GLY A 497 -27.99 15.81 -11.03
N GLY A 498 -28.02 14.93 -10.03
CA GLY A 498 -29.20 14.11 -9.70
C GLY A 498 -29.37 12.90 -10.60
N TYR A 499 -30.42 12.09 -10.37
CA TYR A 499 -30.69 10.87 -11.14
C TYR A 499 -30.88 11.09 -12.65
N GLY A 500 -31.32 12.29 -13.05
CA GLY A 500 -31.47 12.69 -14.45
C GLY A 500 -30.28 13.47 -15.02
N GLY A 501 -29.25 13.74 -14.20
CA GLY A 501 -28.09 14.54 -14.59
C GLY A 501 -27.20 13.85 -15.62
N GLU A 502 -26.58 14.64 -16.49
CA GLU A 502 -25.65 14.13 -17.51
C GLU A 502 -24.46 13.41 -16.88
N MET A 503 -23.92 13.96 -15.79
CA MET A 503 -22.79 13.35 -15.07
C MET A 503 -23.16 12.06 -14.35
N PHE A 504 -24.38 11.93 -13.84
CA PHE A 504 -24.86 10.65 -13.28
C PHE A 504 -25.06 9.59 -14.37
N ASN A 505 -25.54 10.00 -15.55
CA ASN A 505 -25.58 9.11 -16.71
C ASN A 505 -24.17 8.71 -17.17
N TYR A 506 -23.23 9.64 -17.17
CA TYR A 506 -21.83 9.36 -17.48
C TYR A 506 -21.20 8.37 -16.48
N PHE A 507 -21.44 8.54 -15.18
CA PHE A 507 -21.07 7.57 -14.15
C PHE A 507 -21.59 6.16 -14.47
N LYS A 508 -22.88 6.02 -14.80
CA LYS A 508 -23.48 4.71 -15.16
C LYS A 508 -22.80 4.10 -16.39
N ILE A 509 -22.49 4.91 -17.40
CA ILE A 509 -21.80 4.46 -18.63
C ILE A 509 -20.40 3.97 -18.29
N LEU A 510 -19.62 4.74 -17.53
CA LEU A 510 -18.27 4.35 -17.11
C LEU A 510 -18.27 3.10 -16.25
N PHE A 511 -19.19 2.99 -15.29
CA PHE A 511 -19.34 1.79 -14.47
C PHE A 511 -19.66 0.57 -15.34
N TYR A 512 -20.61 0.67 -16.27
CA TYR A 512 -20.97 -0.44 -17.16
C TYR A 512 -19.80 -0.83 -18.08
N GLN A 513 -19.15 0.13 -18.73
CA GLN A 513 -18.00 -0.11 -19.61
C GLN A 513 -16.85 -0.74 -18.84
N GLY A 514 -16.48 -0.18 -17.68
CA GLY A 514 -15.43 -0.72 -16.83
C GLY A 514 -15.77 -2.13 -16.33
N PHE A 515 -17.02 -2.39 -15.96
CA PHE A 515 -17.46 -3.73 -15.57
C PHE A 515 -17.29 -4.75 -16.71
N LEU A 516 -17.73 -4.42 -17.93
CA LEU A 516 -17.59 -5.30 -19.09
C LEU A 516 -16.13 -5.58 -19.44
N ILE A 517 -15.25 -4.58 -19.32
CA ILE A 517 -13.81 -4.77 -19.56
C ILE A 517 -13.23 -5.68 -18.48
N LEU A 518 -13.41 -5.38 -17.19
CA LEU A 518 -12.90 -6.22 -16.10
C LEU A 518 -13.43 -7.65 -16.16
N ARG A 519 -14.68 -7.84 -16.59
CA ARG A 519 -15.30 -9.15 -16.82
C ARG A 519 -14.53 -10.02 -17.82
N LYS A 520 -13.96 -9.44 -18.88
CA LYS A 520 -13.12 -10.18 -19.85
C LYS A 520 -11.85 -10.72 -19.22
N TYR A 521 -11.34 -10.05 -18.19
CA TYR A 521 -10.11 -10.37 -17.47
C TYR A 521 -10.37 -11.01 -16.09
N ALA A 522 -11.61 -11.45 -15.82
CA ALA A 522 -11.99 -12.05 -14.54
C ALA A 522 -11.09 -13.24 -14.14
N GLY A 523 -10.62 -14.01 -15.12
CA GLY A 523 -9.70 -15.14 -14.89
C GLY A 523 -8.35 -14.69 -14.33
N GLU A 524 -7.75 -13.63 -14.89
CA GLU A 524 -6.46 -13.09 -14.43
C GLU A 524 -6.56 -12.47 -13.04
N LEU A 525 -7.63 -11.69 -12.80
CA LEU A 525 -7.87 -11.08 -11.49
C LEU A 525 -8.16 -12.13 -10.42
N THR A 526 -8.93 -13.18 -10.75
CA THR A 526 -9.22 -14.29 -9.83
C THR A 526 -7.94 -15.08 -9.53
N LEU A 527 -7.06 -15.27 -10.51
CA LEU A 527 -5.79 -15.98 -10.33
C LEU A 527 -4.91 -15.34 -9.25
N LEU A 528 -4.86 -14.00 -9.17
CA LEU A 528 -4.10 -13.29 -8.12
C LEU A 528 -4.53 -13.68 -6.70
N ILE A 529 -5.83 -13.97 -6.51
CA ILE A 529 -6.40 -14.41 -5.23
C ILE A 529 -6.18 -15.92 -5.05
N GLU A 530 -6.43 -16.72 -6.08
CA GLU A 530 -6.25 -18.18 -6.05
C GLU A 530 -4.82 -18.59 -5.66
N MET A 531 -3.81 -17.87 -6.16
CA MET A 531 -2.41 -18.15 -5.85
C MET A 531 -2.01 -17.85 -4.40
N MET A 532 -2.79 -17.03 -3.69
CA MET A 532 -2.56 -16.72 -2.28
C MET A 532 -3.17 -17.78 -1.34
N LEU A 533 -4.01 -18.68 -1.83
CA LEU A 533 -4.58 -19.76 -1.04
C LEU A 533 -3.49 -20.70 -0.48
N PRO A 534 -3.65 -21.25 0.74
CA PRO A 534 -4.84 -21.18 1.60
C PRO A 534 -5.05 -19.83 2.29
N GLY A 535 -4.08 -18.91 2.21
CA GLY A 535 -4.18 -17.58 2.81
C GLY A 535 -4.07 -17.61 4.33
N ASP A 536 -3.41 -18.63 4.92
CA ASP A 536 -3.33 -18.76 6.37
C ASP A 536 -2.78 -17.47 7.00
N ASN A 537 -3.47 -16.99 8.02
CA ASN A 537 -3.19 -15.75 8.77
C ASN A 537 -3.50 -14.43 8.04
N LEU A 538 -4.15 -14.46 6.87
CA LEU A 538 -4.70 -13.27 6.23
C LEU A 538 -6.21 -13.16 6.50
N PRO A 539 -6.68 -12.11 7.20
CA PRO A 539 -8.10 -11.98 7.56
C PRO A 539 -9.06 -12.00 6.37
N CYS A 540 -8.67 -11.48 5.20
CA CYS A 540 -9.46 -11.51 3.97
C CYS A 540 -9.83 -12.92 3.48
N PHE A 541 -9.07 -13.94 3.90
CA PHE A 541 -9.31 -15.36 3.66
C PHE A 541 -9.92 -16.08 4.88
N TYR A 542 -10.72 -15.39 5.71
CA TYR A 542 -11.49 -16.04 6.79
C TYR A 542 -12.28 -17.27 6.31
N ASP A 543 -12.85 -17.21 5.11
CA ASP A 543 -13.37 -18.37 4.38
C ASP A 543 -12.72 -18.40 2.98
N PRO A 544 -11.60 -19.13 2.80
CA PRO A 544 -10.81 -19.04 1.57
C PRO A 544 -11.56 -19.55 0.33
N ASN A 545 -12.35 -20.60 0.48
CA ASN A 545 -13.15 -21.18 -0.61
C ASN A 545 -14.24 -20.21 -1.06
N ARG A 546 -14.93 -19.59 -0.10
CA ARG A 546 -15.94 -18.55 -0.39
C ARG A 546 -15.28 -17.30 -0.97
N ALA A 547 -14.10 -16.89 -0.49
CA ALA A 547 -13.41 -15.72 -0.99
C ALA A 547 -13.19 -15.77 -2.51
N VAL A 548 -12.61 -16.87 -3.01
CA VAL A 548 -12.39 -17.07 -4.45
C VAL A 548 -13.72 -17.20 -5.20
N LYS A 549 -14.63 -18.04 -4.69
CA LYS A 549 -15.92 -18.30 -5.35
C LYS A 549 -16.73 -17.02 -5.52
N ASP A 550 -16.90 -16.25 -4.46
CA ASP A 550 -17.72 -15.04 -4.46
C ASP A 550 -17.04 -13.93 -5.26
N PHE A 551 -15.72 -13.80 -5.19
CA PHE A 551 -14.97 -12.86 -6.04
C PHE A 551 -15.22 -13.15 -7.53
N LYS A 552 -15.09 -14.40 -7.95
CA LYS A 552 -15.36 -14.80 -9.34
C LYS A 552 -16.82 -14.61 -9.74
N ALA A 553 -17.76 -14.93 -8.83
CA ALA A 553 -19.19 -14.78 -9.08
C ALA A 553 -19.61 -13.32 -9.31
N ARG A 554 -18.90 -12.33 -8.72
CA ARG A 554 -19.16 -10.90 -8.93
C ARG A 554 -18.88 -10.40 -10.35
N PHE A 555 -18.18 -11.16 -11.19
CA PHE A 555 -18.04 -10.83 -12.61
C PHE A 555 -19.25 -11.30 -13.45
N CYS A 556 -20.17 -12.06 -12.83
CA CYS A 556 -21.43 -12.51 -13.42
C CYS A 556 -21.26 -13.26 -14.75
N LEU A 557 -20.19 -14.07 -14.90
CA LEU A 557 -19.72 -14.68 -16.15
C LEU A 557 -20.77 -15.53 -16.90
N ASP A 558 -21.78 -15.98 -16.18
CA ASP A 558 -22.94 -16.75 -16.64
C ASP A 558 -24.03 -15.92 -17.32
N LEU A 559 -24.01 -14.59 -17.17
CA LEU A 559 -24.98 -13.68 -17.82
C LEU A 559 -24.57 -13.29 -19.24
N SER A 560 -25.51 -12.96 -20.13
CA SER A 560 -25.21 -12.27 -21.38
C SER A 560 -24.87 -10.78 -21.16
N ASP A 561 -24.31 -10.10 -22.16
CA ASP A 561 -24.02 -8.65 -22.06
C ASP A 561 -25.28 -7.80 -21.80
N GLU A 562 -26.45 -8.21 -22.32
CA GLU A 562 -27.74 -7.56 -22.07
C GLU A 562 -28.24 -7.79 -20.63
N GLN A 563 -28.12 -9.02 -20.13
CA GLN A 563 -28.45 -9.34 -18.73
C GLN A 563 -27.49 -8.63 -17.76
N CYS A 564 -26.22 -8.51 -18.16
CA CYS A 564 -25.19 -7.80 -17.43
C CYS A 564 -25.52 -6.31 -17.28
N LEU A 565 -26.07 -5.67 -18.32
CA LEU A 565 -26.52 -4.28 -18.23
C LEU A 565 -27.59 -4.10 -17.14
N ARG A 566 -28.60 -4.99 -17.12
CA ARG A 566 -29.65 -4.96 -16.08
C ARG A 566 -29.07 -5.18 -14.68
N CYS A 567 -28.13 -6.13 -14.55
CA CYS A 567 -27.43 -6.37 -13.30
C CYS A 567 -26.69 -5.13 -12.80
N VAL A 568 -25.96 -4.44 -13.68
CA VAL A 568 -25.26 -3.19 -13.35
C VAL A 568 -26.24 -2.08 -12.94
N GLU A 569 -27.34 -1.90 -13.66
CA GLU A 569 -28.36 -0.92 -13.28
C GLU A 569 -28.93 -1.21 -11.89
N ASP A 570 -29.18 -2.48 -11.58
CA ASP A 570 -29.71 -2.89 -10.28
C ASP A 570 -28.67 -2.72 -9.16
N LEU A 571 -27.38 -2.97 -9.42
CA LEU A 571 -26.30 -2.69 -8.47
C LEU A 571 -26.26 -1.19 -8.12
N ILE A 572 -26.37 -0.31 -9.12
CA ILE A 572 -26.37 1.14 -8.92
C ILE A 572 -27.62 1.58 -8.14
N LYS A 573 -28.80 1.05 -8.48
CA LYS A 573 -30.04 1.32 -7.74
C LYS A 573 -29.96 0.87 -6.28
N VAL A 574 -29.36 -0.30 -6.00
CA VAL A 574 -29.18 -0.82 -4.64
C VAL A 574 -28.16 0.00 -3.85
N ALA A 575 -27.10 0.48 -4.50
CA ALA A 575 -26.07 1.30 -3.86
C ALA A 575 -26.58 2.72 -3.54
N ALA A 576 -27.41 3.30 -4.42
CA ALA A 576 -27.94 4.64 -4.27
C ALA A 576 -28.73 4.80 -2.97
N GLU A 577 -28.29 5.73 -2.13
CA GLU A 577 -28.95 6.10 -0.86
C GLU A 577 -29.22 4.90 0.06
N ASN A 578 -28.34 3.89 0.04
CA ASN A 578 -28.56 2.66 0.78
C ASN A 578 -28.61 2.93 2.30
N TRP A 579 -29.70 2.52 2.95
CA TRP A 579 -29.90 2.75 4.38
C TRP A 579 -28.82 2.10 5.26
N ARG A 580 -28.24 0.97 4.85
CA ARG A 580 -27.15 0.32 5.61
C ARG A 580 -25.86 1.14 5.58
N THR A 581 -25.61 1.85 4.47
CA THR A 581 -24.50 2.80 4.39
C THR A 581 -24.68 3.93 5.39
N GLN A 582 -25.89 4.51 5.49
CA GLN A 582 -26.20 5.57 6.46
C GLN A 582 -26.08 5.07 7.91
N GLN A 583 -26.55 3.85 8.18
CA GLN A 583 -26.41 3.24 9.51
C GLN A 583 -24.96 3.00 9.90
N TYR A 584 -24.12 2.58 8.95
CA TYR A 584 -22.70 2.39 9.18
C TYR A 584 -21.97 3.70 9.43
N ASP A 585 -22.30 4.72 8.65
CA ASP A 585 -21.84 6.09 8.81
C ASP A 585 -22.21 6.66 10.20
N MET A 586 -23.43 6.44 10.67
CA MET A 586 -23.86 6.83 12.02
C MET A 586 -23.09 6.05 13.11
N PHE A 587 -22.84 4.76 12.91
CA PHE A 587 -21.96 3.98 13.80
C PHE A 587 -20.55 4.59 13.87
N GLN A 588 -19.99 4.97 12.73
CA GLN A 588 -18.66 5.57 12.63
C GLN A 588 -18.62 6.98 13.25
N TRP A 589 -19.71 7.73 13.21
CA TRP A 589 -19.82 8.99 13.93
C TRP A 589 -19.86 8.78 15.45
N ILE A 590 -20.75 7.92 15.93
CA ILE A 590 -20.93 7.65 17.37
C ILE A 590 -19.64 7.07 17.97
N THR A 591 -19.00 6.16 17.25
CA THR A 591 -17.78 5.54 17.73
C THR A 591 -16.60 6.46 17.45
N ASN A 592 -16.31 6.82 16.21
CA ASN A 592 -15.02 7.38 15.81
C ASN A 592 -15.04 8.89 15.52
N ASP A 593 -16.15 9.60 15.78
CA ASP A 593 -16.34 11.02 15.46
C ASP A 593 -16.17 11.33 13.96
N ILE A 594 -16.51 10.37 13.10
CA ILE A 594 -16.44 10.50 11.64
C ILE A 594 -17.78 11.01 11.10
N LEU A 595 -17.82 12.29 10.70
CA LEU A 595 -18.97 12.92 10.03
C LEU A 595 -19.40 12.20 8.75
N TYR A 596 -20.72 12.01 8.59
CA TYR A 596 -21.32 11.27 7.49
C TYR A 596 -22.04 12.09 6.44
#